data_AF-A0AAN9VEM9-F1
#
_entry.id   AF-A0AAN9VEM9-F1
#
_cell.length_a   1.000
_cell.length_b   1.000
_cell.length_c   1.000
_cell.angle_alpha   90.00
_cell.angle_beta   90.00
_cell.angle_gamma   90.00
#
_symmetry.space_group_name_H-M   'P 1'
#
loop_
_entity.id
_entity.type
_entity.pdbx_description
1 polymer ?
#
loop_
_entity_poly.entity_id
_entity_poly.type
_entity_poly.pdbx_seq_one_letter_code
_entity_poly.pdbx_strand_id
1 'polypeptide(L)'
;MFLTGFIFGSIIVYLICLQEKLLPSYGNAGVALGAGILFGLITMLVQYVGLFMTGFHTGLFAGIVALAVAEQFAWQPAMWMTGCVLLGGGLLFAILNLYWQKGLTVVGTSVYGGAIMAGALDYFVEKFLMVKWLWERVTLKRTLSPCWFSWLILSVWPFMVLVGMVTQWAITGRGIYHQELVPSKKNRSMTIQRARTREQRAELRQKKYRYLYQVRTAHGDVISQSYVQALQRKVCGPGETNTLQSDSTHLTILPADQTQLAALTESEDESREISGDIIQLDRRHESSRESVNFNIGRPPYR
;
A
#
# COMPACT_ATOMS: atom_id res chain seq x y z
N MET A 1 7.49 -0.35 9.58
CA MET A 1 8.14 -1.44 8.80
C MET A 1 9.65 -1.24 8.72
N PHE A 2 10.17 -0.17 8.09
CA PHE A 2 11.62 0.14 8.07
C PHE A 2 12.22 0.19 9.48
N LEU A 3 11.67 1.06 10.34
CA LEU A 3 12.21 1.31 11.67
C LEU A 3 12.27 0.05 12.53
N THR A 4 11.20 -0.76 12.50
CA THR A 4 11.13 -2.04 13.21
C THR A 4 12.21 -3.01 12.75
N GLY A 5 12.45 -3.10 11.44
CA GLY A 5 13.55 -3.91 10.91
C GLY A 5 14.92 -3.34 11.26
N PHE A 6 15.11 -2.03 11.09
CA PHE A 6 16.36 -1.35 11.41
C PHE A 6 16.79 -1.56 12.85
N ILE A 7 15.86 -1.37 13.80
CA ILE A 7 16.14 -1.54 15.23
C ILE A 7 16.47 -3.00 15.55
N PHE A 8 15.69 -3.95 15.03
CA PHE A 8 15.95 -5.37 15.27
C PHE A 8 17.30 -5.83 14.71
N GLY A 9 17.59 -5.51 13.44
CA GLY A 9 18.85 -5.85 12.79
C GLY A 9 20.04 -5.21 13.49
N SER A 10 19.95 -3.92 13.84
CA SER A 10 21.01 -3.21 14.55
C SER A 10 21.29 -3.82 15.92
N ILE A 11 20.25 -4.10 16.72
CA ILE A 11 20.42 -4.65 18.07
C ILE A 11 21.03 -6.04 18.02
N ILE A 12 20.51 -6.95 17.19
CA ILE A 12 21.02 -8.32 17.13
C ILE A 12 22.48 -8.34 16.66
N VAL A 13 22.80 -7.62 15.59
CA VAL A 13 24.17 -7.59 15.07
C VAL A 13 25.12 -6.94 16.06
N TYR A 14 24.70 -5.86 16.74
CA TYR A 14 25.49 -5.25 17.80
C TYR A 14 25.78 -6.21 18.95
N LEU A 15 24.78 -6.98 19.40
CA LEU A 15 24.95 -7.97 20.48
C LEU A 15 25.92 -9.11 20.07
N ILE A 16 25.85 -9.57 18.81
CA ILE A 16 26.77 -10.57 18.28
C ILE A 16 28.20 -10.01 18.25
N CYS A 17 28.37 -8.79 17.73
CA CYS A 17 29.69 -8.13 17.69
C CYS A 17 30.28 -7.91 19.08
N LEU A 18 29.46 -7.64 20.10
CA LEU A 18 29.90 -7.53 21.49
C LEU A 18 30.35 -8.86 22.08
N GLN A 19 29.66 -9.96 21.78
CA GLN A 19 30.04 -11.30 22.26
C GLN A 19 31.35 -11.76 21.63
N GLU A 20 31.48 -11.62 20.32
CA GLU A 20 32.63 -12.12 19.55
C GLU A 20 33.85 -11.17 19.61
N LYS A 21 33.72 -9.99 20.25
CA LYS A 21 34.79 -8.96 20.37
C LYS A 21 35.52 -8.67 19.04
N LEU A 22 34.77 -8.60 17.94
CA LEU A 22 35.34 -8.56 16.58
C LEU A 22 36.10 -7.27 16.26
N LEU A 23 35.59 -6.11 16.69
CA LEU A 23 36.12 -4.79 16.34
C LEU A 23 36.12 -3.83 17.55
N PRO A 24 36.80 -2.67 17.46
CA PRO A 24 36.66 -1.57 18.42
C PRO A 24 35.19 -1.12 18.54
N SER A 25 34.81 -0.51 19.67
CA SER A 25 33.41 -0.15 19.97
C SER A 25 32.72 0.65 18.84
N TYR A 26 33.41 1.61 18.23
CA TYR A 26 32.91 2.38 17.10
C TYR A 26 32.71 1.53 15.83
N GLY A 27 33.58 0.55 15.58
CA GLY A 27 33.47 -0.38 14.46
C GLY A 27 32.28 -1.32 14.63
N ASN A 28 32.07 -1.86 15.83
CA ASN A 28 30.89 -2.68 16.16
C ASN A 28 29.59 -1.90 15.94
N ALA A 29 29.55 -0.64 16.35
CA ALA A 29 28.40 0.23 16.11
C ALA A 29 28.19 0.48 14.61
N GLY A 30 29.25 0.76 13.84
CA GLY A 30 29.16 0.98 12.39
C GLY A 30 28.64 -0.25 11.62
N VAL A 31 29.17 -1.44 11.90
CA VAL A 31 28.71 -2.70 11.29
C VAL A 31 27.26 -2.98 11.65
N ALA A 32 26.88 -2.79 12.92
CA ALA A 32 25.51 -2.97 13.36
C ALA A 32 24.53 -2.00 12.68
N LEU A 33 24.88 -0.72 12.57
CA LEU A 33 24.05 0.27 11.89
C LEU A 33 23.92 -0.04 10.38
N GLY A 34 25.01 -0.46 9.73
CA GLY A 34 24.98 -0.89 8.33
C GLY A 34 24.08 -2.09 8.10
N ALA A 35 24.21 -3.12 8.94
CA ALA A 35 23.33 -4.30 8.90
C ALA A 35 21.86 -3.96 9.21
N GLY A 36 21.64 -3.05 10.16
CA GLY A 36 20.34 -2.49 10.47
C GLY A 36 19.70 -1.80 9.27
N ILE A 37 20.44 -0.93 8.56
CA ILE A 37 19.94 -0.27 7.34
C ILE A 37 19.54 -1.32 6.30
N LEU A 38 20.39 -2.33 6.07
CA LEU A 38 20.08 -3.41 5.13
C LEU A 38 18.79 -4.15 5.53
N PHE A 39 18.64 -4.54 6.79
CA PHE A 39 17.45 -5.23 7.27
C PHE A 39 16.19 -4.33 7.25
N GLY A 40 16.35 -3.03 7.56
CA GLY A 40 15.30 -2.03 7.41
C GLY A 40 14.82 -1.88 5.97
N LEU A 41 15.75 -1.85 5.00
CA LEU A 41 15.42 -1.80 3.58
C LEU A 41 14.71 -3.08 3.12
N ILE A 42 15.19 -4.27 3.54
CA ILE A 42 14.55 -5.55 3.22
C ILE A 42 13.12 -5.60 3.76
N THR A 43 12.91 -5.17 5.01
CA THR A 43 11.58 -5.15 5.65
C THR A 43 10.63 -4.12 5.02
N MET A 44 11.13 -3.11 4.32
CA MET A 44 10.33 -2.22 3.47
C MET A 44 10.04 -2.80 2.09
N LEU A 45 11.03 -3.46 1.47
CA LEU A 45 10.89 -4.03 0.14
C LEU A 45 9.89 -5.19 0.12
N VAL A 46 9.94 -6.04 1.15
CA VAL A 46 9.05 -7.20 1.27
C VAL A 46 8.03 -6.96 2.37
N GLN A 47 6.85 -6.46 1.98
CA GLN A 47 5.77 -6.11 2.91
C GLN A 47 5.42 -7.25 3.88
N TYR A 48 5.36 -8.50 3.40
CA TYR A 48 5.10 -9.67 4.23
C TYR A 48 6.15 -9.88 5.32
N VAL A 49 7.43 -9.62 5.02
CA VAL A 49 8.52 -9.70 6.01
C VAL A 49 8.37 -8.58 7.03
N GLY A 50 8.03 -7.36 6.61
CA GLY A 50 7.75 -6.25 7.52
C GLY A 50 6.55 -6.53 8.45
N LEU A 51 5.47 -7.10 7.93
CA LEU A 51 4.30 -7.49 8.74
C LEU A 51 4.64 -8.63 9.71
N PHE A 52 5.35 -9.66 9.25
CA PHE A 52 5.83 -10.74 10.11
C PHE A 52 6.69 -10.19 11.25
N MET A 53 7.64 -9.31 10.92
CA MET A 53 8.56 -8.67 11.87
C MET A 53 7.80 -7.85 12.92
N THR A 54 6.82 -7.06 12.49
CA THR A 54 5.99 -6.26 13.39
C THR A 54 5.17 -7.16 14.32
N GLY A 55 4.55 -8.21 13.78
CA GLY A 55 3.80 -9.18 14.58
C GLY A 55 4.68 -9.93 15.58
N PHE A 56 5.90 -10.30 15.17
CA PHE A 56 6.88 -10.91 16.07
C PHE A 56 7.24 -10.00 17.24
N HIS A 57 7.53 -8.72 16.99
CA HIS A 57 7.77 -7.75 18.06
C HIS A 57 6.58 -7.60 19.01
N THR A 58 5.35 -7.54 18.48
CA THR A 58 4.16 -7.47 19.34
C THR A 58 3.99 -8.70 20.20
N GLY A 59 4.28 -9.89 19.66
CA GLY A 59 4.25 -11.13 20.42
C GLY A 59 5.33 -11.20 21.50
N LEU A 60 6.52 -10.65 21.23
CA LEU A 60 7.56 -10.51 22.26
C LEU A 60 7.11 -9.60 23.40
N PHE A 61 6.55 -8.42 23.10
CA PHE A 61 6.02 -7.52 24.12
C PHE A 61 4.88 -8.16 24.91
N ALA A 62 3.94 -8.82 24.23
CA ALA A 62 2.85 -9.55 24.89
C ALA A 62 3.37 -10.69 25.77
N GLY A 63 4.39 -11.42 25.32
CA GLY A 63 5.05 -12.47 26.10
C GLY A 63 5.75 -11.92 27.35
N ILE A 64 6.44 -10.78 27.24
CA ILE A 64 7.05 -10.11 28.40
C ILE A 64 5.99 -9.69 29.42
N VAL A 65 4.88 -9.10 28.95
CA VAL A 65 3.75 -8.74 29.84
C VAL A 65 3.15 -9.98 30.49
N ALA A 66 2.95 -11.06 29.74
CA ALA A 66 2.42 -12.32 30.26
C ALA A 66 3.32 -12.91 31.35
N LEU A 67 4.65 -12.87 31.17
CA LEU A 67 5.62 -13.31 32.17
C LEU A 67 5.58 -12.43 33.42
N ALA A 68 5.53 -11.11 33.25
CA ALA A 68 5.42 -10.17 34.37
C ALA A 68 4.13 -10.39 35.19
N VAL A 69 3.01 -10.67 34.53
CA VAL A 69 1.74 -11.00 35.19
C VAL A 69 1.80 -12.39 35.84
N ALA A 70 2.38 -13.40 35.19
CA ALA A 70 2.49 -14.75 35.73
C ALA A 70 3.29 -14.78 37.05
N GLU A 71 4.36 -13.98 37.15
CA GLU A 71 5.11 -13.84 38.40
C GLU A 71 4.29 -13.21 39.53
N GLN A 72 3.39 -12.27 39.21
CA GLN A 72 2.48 -11.67 40.21
C GLN A 72 1.53 -12.71 40.82
N PHE A 73 1.18 -13.75 40.05
CA PHE A 73 0.39 -14.89 40.49
C PHE A 73 1.23 -16.00 41.16
N ALA A 74 2.45 -15.66 41.59
CA ALA A 74 3.41 -16.57 42.23
C ALA A 74 3.84 -17.77 41.36
N TRP A 75 3.61 -17.74 40.05
CA TRP A 75 4.15 -18.74 39.14
C TRP A 75 5.64 -18.45 38.89
N GLN A 76 6.52 -19.43 39.10
CA GLN A 76 7.95 -19.30 38.85
C GLN A 76 8.29 -19.99 37.51
N PRO A 77 8.42 -19.24 36.38
CA PRO A 77 8.72 -19.87 35.11
C PRO A 77 10.15 -20.39 35.06
N ALA A 78 10.33 -21.61 34.52
CA ALA A 78 11.67 -22.12 34.24
C ALA A 78 12.31 -21.37 33.04
N MET A 79 13.64 -21.40 32.93
CA MET A 79 14.38 -20.74 31.84
C MET A 79 13.91 -21.14 30.45
N TRP A 80 13.72 -22.44 30.21
CA TRP A 80 13.21 -22.96 28.93
C TRP A 80 11.76 -22.53 28.67
N MET A 81 10.92 -22.49 29.70
CA MET A 81 9.53 -22.01 29.59
C MET A 81 9.46 -20.55 29.18
N THR A 82 10.34 -19.71 29.73
CA THR A 82 10.47 -18.29 29.34
C THR A 82 10.84 -18.16 27.86
N GLY A 83 11.80 -18.94 27.39
CA GLY A 83 12.15 -19.02 25.97
C GLY A 83 10.99 -19.48 25.09
N CYS A 84 10.27 -20.53 25.50
CA CYS A 84 9.10 -21.04 24.79
C CYS A 84 7.96 -20.02 24.72
N VAL A 85 7.69 -19.29 25.80
CA VAL A 85 6.65 -18.26 25.83
C VAL A 85 7.01 -17.09 24.92
N LEU A 86 8.27 -16.62 24.94
CA LEU A 86 8.70 -15.51 24.10
C LEU A 86 8.73 -15.88 22.61
N LEU A 87 9.34 -17.02 22.25
CA LEU A 87 9.39 -17.45 20.85
C LEU A 87 8.04 -17.93 20.33
N GLY A 88 7.30 -18.69 21.13
CA GLY A 88 5.96 -19.16 20.79
C GLY A 88 4.97 -18.01 20.66
N GLY A 89 4.96 -17.08 21.62
CA GLY A 89 4.14 -15.86 21.56
C GLY A 89 4.52 -14.96 20.39
N GLY A 90 5.83 -14.75 20.18
CA GLY A 90 6.37 -14.04 19.01
C GLY A 90 5.87 -14.62 17.69
N LEU A 91 6.02 -15.93 17.48
CA LEU A 91 5.62 -16.60 16.25
C LEU A 91 4.10 -16.63 16.07
N LEU A 92 3.35 -16.87 17.15
CA LEU A 92 1.89 -16.87 17.14
C LEU A 92 1.34 -15.49 16.72
N PHE A 93 1.82 -14.41 17.32
CA PHE A 93 1.41 -13.06 16.93
C PHE A 93 1.93 -12.67 15.54
N ALA A 94 3.09 -13.17 15.12
CA ALA A 94 3.57 -12.97 13.75
C ALA A 94 2.62 -13.59 12.72
N ILE A 95 2.19 -14.83 12.94
CA ILE A 95 1.22 -15.52 12.08
C ILE A 95 -0.15 -14.84 12.16
N LEU A 96 -0.63 -14.51 13.36
CA LEU A 96 -1.91 -13.85 13.55
C LEU A 96 -1.94 -12.48 12.84
N ASN A 97 -0.84 -11.72 12.90
CA ASN A 97 -0.69 -10.46 12.18
C ASN A 97 -0.75 -10.63 10.66
N LEU A 98 -0.31 -11.78 10.12
CA LEU A 98 -0.47 -12.10 8.70
C LEU A 98 -1.92 -12.41 8.32
N TYR A 99 -2.73 -12.97 9.23
CA TYR A 99 -4.16 -13.24 9.01
C TYR A 99 -5.03 -11.98 9.17
N TRP A 100 -4.85 -11.22 10.25
CA TRP A 100 -5.62 -9.99 10.57
C TRP A 100 -4.78 -8.73 10.40
N GLN A 101 -4.24 -8.56 9.18
CA GLN A 101 -3.27 -7.52 8.84
C GLN A 101 -3.68 -6.11 9.26
N LYS A 102 -4.94 -5.71 8.99
CA LYS A 102 -5.38 -4.33 9.22
C LYS A 102 -5.43 -3.96 10.70
N GLY A 103 -6.08 -4.78 11.53
CA GLY A 103 -6.26 -4.49 12.96
C GLY A 103 -4.98 -4.69 13.75
N LEU A 104 -4.28 -5.80 13.53
CA LEU A 104 -3.09 -6.12 14.31
C LEU A 104 -1.88 -5.28 13.93
N THR A 105 -1.80 -4.75 12.71
CA THR A 105 -0.75 -3.77 12.37
C THR A 105 -0.99 -2.44 13.06
N VAL A 106 -2.25 -1.99 13.18
CA VAL A 106 -2.60 -0.79 13.95
C VAL A 106 -2.20 -0.98 15.42
N VAL A 107 -2.68 -2.04 16.06
CA VAL A 107 -2.29 -2.39 17.44
C VAL A 107 -0.78 -2.49 17.58
N GLY A 108 -0.12 -3.16 16.66
CA GLY A 108 1.31 -3.41 16.75
C GLY A 108 2.18 -2.19 16.59
N THR A 109 1.81 -1.28 15.67
CA THR A 109 2.51 -0.01 15.51
C THR A 109 2.29 0.92 16.71
N SER A 110 1.10 0.90 17.32
CA SER A 110 0.83 1.62 18.56
C SER A 110 1.65 1.08 19.74
N VAL A 111 1.67 -0.25 19.93
CA VAL A 111 2.47 -0.93 20.98
C VAL A 111 3.96 -0.62 20.82
N TYR A 112 4.47 -0.74 19.60
CA TYR A 112 5.88 -0.51 19.30
C TYR A 112 6.28 0.96 19.49
N GLY A 113 5.47 1.90 18.98
CA GLY A 113 5.69 3.34 19.17
C GLY A 113 5.63 3.73 20.66
N GLY A 114 4.65 3.19 21.39
CA GLY A 114 4.54 3.37 22.83
C GLY A 114 5.76 2.85 23.59
N ALA A 115 6.32 1.70 23.18
CA ALA A 115 7.51 1.13 23.80
C ALA A 115 8.75 2.03 23.58
N ILE A 116 8.91 2.57 22.37
CA ILE A 116 10.00 3.53 22.06
C ILE A 116 9.85 4.80 22.92
N MET A 117 8.65 5.37 22.99
CA MET A 117 8.41 6.59 23.77
C MET A 117 8.58 6.36 25.27
N ALA A 118 8.09 5.24 25.79
CA ALA A 118 8.28 4.86 27.20
C ALA A 118 9.76 4.63 27.52
N GLY A 119 10.50 3.95 26.64
CA GLY A 119 11.95 3.75 26.80
C GLY A 119 12.75 5.05 26.72
N ALA A 120 12.36 5.98 25.83
CA ALA A 120 12.96 7.31 25.76
C ALA A 120 12.71 8.10 27.05
N LEU A 121 11.48 8.06 27.58
CA LEU A 121 11.15 8.70 28.85
C LEU A 121 11.92 8.08 30.02
N ASP A 122 12.00 6.74 30.08
CA ASP A 122 12.77 6.00 31.09
C ASP A 122 14.27 6.36 31.05
N TYR A 123 14.84 6.59 29.87
CA TYR A 123 16.21 7.07 29.74
C TYR A 123 16.42 8.43 30.39
N PHE A 124 15.58 9.42 30.06
CA PHE A 124 15.76 10.78 30.55
C PHE A 124 15.48 10.91 32.04
N VAL A 125 14.54 10.13 32.57
CA VAL A 125 14.09 10.24 33.96
C VAL A 125 14.89 9.34 34.89
N GLU A 126 15.11 8.07 34.55
CA GLU A 126 15.70 7.06 35.44
C GLU A 126 16.96 6.38 34.88
N LYS A 127 17.48 6.80 33.72
CA LYS A 127 18.64 6.19 33.05
C LYS A 127 18.47 4.69 32.76
N PHE A 128 17.29 4.30 32.27
CA PHE A 128 16.92 2.91 31.92
C PHE A 128 16.72 1.94 33.09
N LEU A 129 16.31 2.43 34.27
CA LEU A 129 16.06 1.57 35.43
C LEU A 129 14.92 0.58 35.15
N MET A 130 13.83 1.04 34.53
CA MET A 130 12.66 0.20 34.24
C MET A 130 12.97 -0.84 33.14
N VAL A 131 13.68 -0.45 32.08
CA VAL A 131 14.12 -1.41 31.04
C VAL A 131 15.04 -2.48 31.63
N LYS A 132 15.97 -2.09 32.51
CA LYS A 132 16.86 -3.06 33.18
C LYS A 132 16.08 -4.01 34.07
N TRP A 133 15.12 -3.50 34.84
CA TRP A 133 14.24 -4.33 35.66
C TRP A 133 13.47 -5.35 34.82
N LEU A 134 12.93 -4.93 33.67
CA LEU A 134 12.23 -5.83 32.74
C LEU A 134 13.16 -6.88 32.14
N TRP A 135 14.39 -6.49 31.79
CA TRP A 135 15.41 -7.40 31.29
C TRP A 135 15.82 -8.46 32.33
N GLU A 136 15.92 -8.07 33.60
CA GLU A 136 16.20 -8.97 34.71
C GLU A 136 15.09 -10.00 34.90
N ARG A 137 13.82 -9.61 34.71
CA ARG A 137 12.67 -10.53 34.71
C ARG A 137 12.74 -11.55 33.57
N VAL A 138 13.04 -11.09 32.35
CA VAL A 138 13.24 -11.99 31.20
C VAL A 138 14.40 -12.96 31.43
N THR A 139 15.44 -12.52 32.15
CA THR A 139 16.60 -13.36 32.50
C THR A 139 16.38 -14.16 33.79
N LEU A 140 15.17 -14.13 34.38
CA LEU A 140 14.83 -14.81 35.64
C LEU A 140 15.75 -14.44 36.81
N LYS A 141 16.31 -13.24 36.81
CA LYS A 141 17.11 -12.70 37.91
C LYS A 141 16.19 -12.05 38.95
N ARG A 142 16.32 -12.48 40.20
CA ARG A 142 15.59 -11.86 41.31
C ARG A 142 16.20 -10.50 41.62
N THR A 143 15.45 -9.44 41.38
CA THR A 143 15.84 -8.07 41.76
C THR A 143 14.78 -7.38 42.60
N LEU A 144 15.23 -6.38 43.36
CA LEU A 144 14.42 -5.64 44.31
C LEU A 144 13.27 -4.93 43.59
N SER A 145 12.13 -4.80 44.28
CA SER A 145 10.96 -4.13 43.75
C SER A 145 11.27 -2.65 43.43
N PRO A 146 10.87 -2.16 42.24
CA PRO A 146 11.06 -0.76 41.90
C PRO A 146 10.22 0.14 42.80
N CYS A 147 10.63 1.41 42.93
CA CYS A 147 9.89 2.39 43.70
C CYS A 147 8.55 2.73 43.04
N TRP A 148 7.64 3.36 43.78
CA TRP A 148 6.34 3.85 43.28
C TRP A 148 6.46 4.63 41.97
N PHE A 149 7.53 5.41 41.81
CA PHE A 149 7.70 6.31 40.67
C PHE A 149 8.03 5.56 39.38
N SER A 150 8.82 4.49 39.44
CA SER A 150 9.08 3.64 38.28
C SER A 150 7.83 2.89 37.81
N TRP A 151 6.85 2.62 38.71
CA TRP A 151 5.54 2.10 38.31
C TRP A 151 4.73 3.11 37.49
N LEU A 152 4.85 4.41 37.79
CA LEU A 152 4.26 5.44 36.95
C LEU A 152 4.89 5.44 35.55
N ILE A 153 6.22 5.34 35.45
CA ILE A 153 6.91 5.26 34.14
C ILE A 153 6.49 4.00 33.37
N LEU A 154 6.34 2.86 34.05
CA LEU A 154 5.81 1.64 33.44
C LEU A 154 4.39 1.84 32.90
N SER A 155 3.54 2.61 33.59
CA SER A 155 2.17 2.92 33.16
C SER A 155 2.09 3.85 31.94
N VAL A 156 3.16 4.60 31.63
CA VAL A 156 3.21 5.45 30.43
C VAL A 156 3.15 4.61 29.15
N TRP A 157 3.69 3.40 29.16
CA TRP A 157 3.66 2.53 28.00
C TRP A 157 2.21 2.19 27.56
N PRO A 158 1.34 1.58 28.38
CA PRO A 158 -0.04 1.31 27.99
C PRO A 158 -0.84 2.59 27.72
N PHE A 159 -0.55 3.70 28.43
CA PHE A 159 -1.17 4.98 28.13
C PHE A 159 -0.87 5.44 26.69
N MET A 160 0.40 5.37 26.26
CA MET A 160 0.79 5.70 24.89
C MET A 160 0.18 4.74 23.86
N VAL A 161 0.01 3.46 24.22
CA VAL A 161 -0.72 2.51 23.35
C VAL A 161 -2.18 2.93 23.19
N LEU A 162 -2.86 3.34 24.26
CA LEU A 162 -4.24 3.82 24.20
C LEU A 162 -4.34 5.08 23.34
N VAL A 163 -3.44 6.05 23.54
CA VAL A 163 -3.39 7.27 22.72
C VAL A 163 -3.16 6.92 21.24
N GLY A 164 -2.19 6.05 20.94
CA GLY A 164 -1.90 5.59 19.58
C GLY A 164 -3.08 4.85 18.95
N MET A 165 -3.75 3.98 19.71
CA MET A 165 -4.95 3.26 19.27
C MET A 165 -6.12 4.20 19.00
N VAL A 166 -6.41 5.14 19.89
CA VAL A 166 -7.47 6.14 19.69
C VAL A 166 -7.15 7.03 18.50
N THR A 167 -5.90 7.48 18.37
CA THR A 167 -5.44 8.30 17.25
C THR A 167 -5.60 7.55 15.93
N GLN A 168 -5.10 6.33 15.86
CA GLN A 168 -5.22 5.50 14.68
C GLN A 168 -6.67 5.10 14.41
N TRP A 169 -7.50 4.87 15.42
CA TRP A 169 -8.92 4.53 15.22
C TRP A 169 -9.74 5.75 14.77
N ALA A 170 -9.51 6.93 15.35
CA ALA A 170 -10.18 8.18 15.00
C ALA A 170 -9.78 8.69 13.61
N ILE A 171 -8.52 8.53 13.22
CA ILE A 171 -7.99 8.98 11.93
C ILE A 171 -8.17 7.91 10.83
N THR A 172 -7.83 6.65 11.11
CA THR A 172 -7.91 5.53 10.13
C THR A 172 -9.32 4.97 10.00
N GLY A 173 -10.19 5.12 11.01
CA GLY A 173 -11.60 4.72 10.95
C GLY A 173 -12.51 5.69 10.20
N ARG A 174 -12.07 6.95 10.01
CA ARG A 174 -12.78 7.98 9.23
C ARG A 174 -12.23 8.16 7.81
N GLY A 175 -11.04 7.63 7.53
CA GLY A 175 -10.43 7.63 6.20
C GLY A 175 -10.98 6.52 5.32
N ILE A 176 -11.91 6.90 4.45
CA ILE A 176 -12.17 6.37 3.09
C ILE A 176 -11.62 4.97 2.80
N TYR A 177 -12.54 4.04 2.50
CA TYR A 177 -12.38 2.71 1.90
C TYR A 177 -11.14 2.55 0.98
N HIS A 178 -9.94 2.43 1.53
CA HIS A 178 -8.76 1.93 0.81
C HIS A 178 -8.70 0.40 0.98
N GLN A 179 -9.64 -0.27 0.32
CA GLN A 179 -9.55 -1.69 -0.02
C GLN A 179 -8.66 -1.87 -1.26
N GLU A 180 -7.44 -1.32 -1.23
CA GLU A 180 -6.55 -1.31 -2.40
C GLU A 180 -5.12 -1.79 -2.12
N LEU A 181 -4.81 -2.23 -0.89
CA LEU A 181 -3.45 -2.70 -0.54
C LEU A 181 -3.32 -4.19 -0.25
N VAL A 182 -4.42 -4.95 -0.40
CA VAL A 182 -4.32 -6.40 -0.63
C VAL A 182 -4.93 -6.64 -2.00
N PRO A 183 -4.13 -6.92 -3.06
CA PRO A 183 -4.69 -7.28 -4.35
C PRO A 183 -5.43 -8.62 -4.15
N SER A 184 -6.73 -8.54 -3.86
CA SER A 184 -7.61 -9.69 -3.84
C SER A 184 -7.41 -10.41 -5.17
N LYS A 185 -7.05 -11.70 -5.14
CA LYS A 185 -6.87 -12.54 -6.33
C LYS A 185 -8.03 -12.40 -7.34
N LYS A 186 -9.22 -12.04 -6.84
CA LYS A 186 -10.43 -11.75 -7.63
C LYS A 186 -10.32 -10.48 -8.49
N ASN A 187 -9.71 -9.41 -8.00
CA ASN A 187 -9.52 -8.15 -8.74
C ASN A 187 -8.45 -8.29 -9.83
N ARG A 188 -7.36 -9.04 -9.58
CA ARG A 188 -6.37 -9.35 -10.61
C ARG A 188 -6.98 -10.15 -11.76
N SER A 189 -7.87 -11.10 -11.45
CA SER A 189 -8.65 -11.85 -12.45
C SER A 189 -9.58 -10.93 -13.26
N MET A 190 -10.35 -10.04 -12.61
CA MET A 190 -11.24 -9.10 -13.31
C MET A 190 -10.51 -8.02 -14.11
N THR A 191 -9.38 -7.50 -13.64
CA THR A 191 -8.55 -6.53 -14.38
C THR A 191 -7.89 -7.20 -15.58
N ILE A 192 -7.38 -8.44 -15.45
CA ILE A 192 -6.88 -9.22 -16.60
C ILE A 192 -8.02 -9.55 -17.57
N GLN A 193 -9.22 -9.87 -17.06
CA GLN A 193 -10.38 -10.16 -17.91
C GLN A 193 -10.86 -8.90 -18.64
N ARG A 194 -10.92 -7.74 -17.97
CA ARG A 194 -11.22 -6.44 -18.59
C ARG A 194 -10.13 -5.99 -19.57
N ALA A 195 -8.86 -6.25 -19.27
CA ALA A 195 -7.74 -6.01 -20.18
C ALA A 195 -7.87 -6.89 -21.43
N ARG A 196 -8.15 -8.20 -21.27
CA ARG A 196 -8.46 -9.11 -22.40
C ARG A 196 -9.67 -8.65 -23.19
N THR A 197 -10.72 -8.14 -22.54
CA THR A 197 -11.91 -7.60 -23.24
C THR A 197 -11.57 -6.30 -24.00
N ARG A 198 -10.71 -5.43 -23.45
CA ARG A 198 -10.23 -4.23 -24.15
C ARG A 198 -9.33 -4.58 -25.32
N GLU A 199 -8.43 -5.55 -25.16
CA GLU A 199 -7.58 -6.08 -26.24
C GLU A 199 -8.41 -6.72 -27.36
N GLN A 200 -9.40 -7.56 -27.04
CA GLN A 200 -10.29 -8.14 -28.04
C GLN A 200 -11.13 -7.09 -28.78
N ARG A 201 -11.58 -6.03 -28.08
CA ARG A 201 -12.27 -4.90 -28.71
C ARG A 201 -11.34 -4.08 -29.60
N ALA A 202 -10.06 -3.93 -29.22
CA ALA A 202 -9.05 -3.27 -30.03
C ALA A 202 -8.70 -4.08 -31.28
N GLU A 203 -8.56 -5.41 -31.17
CA GLU A 203 -8.31 -6.29 -32.31
C GLU A 203 -9.47 -6.29 -33.32
N LEU A 204 -10.73 -6.29 -32.86
CA LEU A 204 -11.91 -6.17 -33.72
C LEU A 204 -11.92 -4.81 -34.46
N ARG A 205 -11.59 -3.73 -33.77
CA ARG A 205 -11.45 -2.39 -34.38
C ARG A 205 -10.34 -2.39 -35.42
N GLN A 206 -9.19 -2.98 -35.13
CA GLN A 206 -8.07 -3.09 -36.07
C GLN A 206 -8.42 -3.93 -37.31
N LYS A 207 -9.12 -5.07 -37.15
CA LYS A 207 -9.60 -5.88 -38.28
C LYS A 207 -10.60 -5.13 -39.15
N LYS A 208 -11.53 -4.39 -38.53
CA LYS A 208 -12.49 -3.54 -39.25
C LYS A 208 -11.80 -2.42 -40.03
N TYR A 209 -10.83 -1.73 -39.42
CA TYR A 209 -10.03 -0.72 -40.10
C TYR A 209 -9.21 -1.29 -41.25
N ARG A 210 -8.57 -2.46 -41.04
CA ARG A 210 -7.81 -3.16 -42.10
C ARG A 210 -8.71 -3.56 -43.27
N TYR A 211 -9.90 -4.08 -43.00
CA TYR A 211 -10.88 -4.41 -44.03
C TYR A 211 -11.36 -3.17 -44.79
N LEU A 212 -11.72 -2.09 -44.09
CA LEU A 212 -12.12 -0.83 -44.72
C LEU A 212 -11.00 -0.22 -45.56
N TYR A 213 -9.75 -0.30 -45.10
CA TYR A 213 -8.58 0.14 -45.87
C TYR A 213 -8.41 -0.70 -47.13
N GLN A 214 -8.49 -2.04 -47.03
CA GLN A 214 -8.40 -2.94 -48.18
C GLN A 214 -9.54 -2.74 -49.19
N VAL A 215 -10.77 -2.52 -48.73
CA VAL A 215 -11.88 -2.19 -49.63
C VAL A 215 -11.64 -0.83 -50.29
N ARG A 216 -11.15 0.16 -49.54
CA ARG A 216 -10.81 1.47 -50.12
C ARG A 216 -9.66 1.39 -51.12
N THR A 217 -8.64 0.55 -50.91
CA THR A 217 -7.56 0.39 -51.89
C THR A 217 -7.95 -0.51 -53.06
N ALA A 218 -8.79 -1.53 -52.85
CA ALA A 218 -9.30 -2.38 -53.93
C ALA A 218 -10.35 -1.67 -54.81
N HIS A 219 -11.12 -0.74 -54.24
CA HIS A 219 -12.19 -0.02 -54.93
C HIS A 219 -11.85 1.45 -55.26
N GLY A 220 -10.76 1.98 -54.68
CA GLY A 220 -10.35 3.39 -54.75
C GLY A 220 -9.33 3.73 -55.82
N ASP A 221 -9.13 2.85 -56.80
CA ASP A 221 -8.26 3.13 -57.96
C ASP A 221 -9.04 3.36 -59.27
N VAL A 222 -10.37 3.52 -59.20
CA VAL A 222 -11.22 3.80 -60.37
C VAL A 222 -11.31 5.31 -60.66
N ILE A 223 -11.16 6.14 -59.63
CA ILE A 223 -11.25 7.62 -59.75
C ILE A 223 -9.88 8.22 -60.13
N SER A 224 -8.78 7.63 -59.66
CA SER A 224 -7.41 8.00 -60.07
C SER A 224 -7.14 7.64 -61.53
N GLN A 225 -7.57 6.47 -62.01
CA GLN A 225 -7.38 6.09 -63.43
C GLN A 225 -8.12 7.01 -64.39
N SER A 226 -9.36 7.39 -64.09
CA SER A 226 -10.14 8.31 -64.94
C SER A 226 -9.58 9.74 -64.91
N TYR A 227 -9.09 10.21 -63.76
CA TYR A 227 -8.42 11.52 -63.64
C TYR A 227 -7.05 11.55 -64.34
N VAL A 228 -6.23 10.51 -64.19
CA VAL A 228 -4.93 10.38 -64.87
C VAL A 228 -5.10 10.21 -66.38
N GLN A 229 -6.09 9.44 -66.84
CA GLN A 229 -6.42 9.35 -68.27
C GLN A 229 -6.96 10.67 -68.83
N ALA A 230 -7.72 11.45 -68.05
CA ALA A 230 -8.18 12.78 -68.45
C ALA A 230 -7.02 13.79 -68.53
N LEU A 231 -6.03 13.70 -67.63
CA LEU A 231 -4.79 14.48 -67.73
C LEU A 231 -3.99 14.09 -68.97
N GLN A 232 -3.78 12.79 -69.23
CA GLN A 232 -3.04 12.33 -70.40
C GLN A 232 -3.74 12.69 -71.73
N ARG A 233 -5.09 12.69 -71.77
CA ARG A 233 -5.84 13.18 -72.95
C ARG A 233 -5.71 14.70 -73.16
N LYS A 234 -5.59 15.50 -72.10
CA LYS A 234 -5.37 16.94 -72.21
C LYS A 234 -3.93 17.31 -72.61
N VAL A 235 -2.96 16.43 -72.41
CA VAL A 235 -1.54 16.64 -72.74
C VAL A 235 -1.18 16.23 -74.18
N CYS A 236 -2.08 15.54 -74.91
CA CYS A 236 -1.83 15.06 -76.28
C CYS A 236 -2.63 15.84 -77.36
N GLY A 237 -2.64 17.17 -77.28
CA GLY A 237 -3.04 18.06 -78.38
C GLY A 237 -1.80 18.79 -78.93
N PRO A 238 -1.68 19.04 -80.24
CA PRO A 238 -0.48 19.62 -80.81
C PRO A 238 -0.44 21.12 -80.49
N GLY A 239 0.54 21.55 -79.70
CA GLY A 239 0.73 22.96 -79.39
C GLY A 239 1.87 23.14 -78.39
N GLU A 240 2.98 23.65 -78.90
CA GLU A 240 4.17 24.06 -78.16
C GLU A 240 3.83 24.98 -76.98
N THR A 241 4.45 24.79 -75.83
CA THR A 241 5.34 25.78 -75.16
C THR A 241 5.68 25.38 -73.73
N ASN A 242 6.91 25.74 -73.37
CA ASN A 242 7.60 25.46 -72.12
C ASN A 242 6.95 26.05 -70.86
N THR A 243 7.50 25.58 -69.72
CA THR A 243 7.61 26.21 -68.40
C THR A 243 6.45 25.95 -67.42
N LEU A 244 6.75 25.21 -66.35
CA LEU A 244 6.90 25.77 -64.99
C LEU A 244 7.02 24.64 -63.95
N GLN A 245 8.20 24.60 -63.32
CA GLN A 245 8.34 24.64 -61.86
C GLN A 245 7.63 23.53 -61.05
N SER A 246 8.37 22.42 -60.85
CA SER A 246 8.09 21.43 -59.81
C SER A 246 8.45 21.98 -58.43
N ASP A 247 7.54 22.77 -57.83
CA ASP A 247 7.51 23.02 -56.38
C ASP A 247 6.14 22.56 -55.85
N SER A 248 6.08 21.33 -55.34
CA SER A 248 4.97 20.91 -54.48
C SER A 248 5.42 19.81 -53.51
N THR A 249 6.47 20.09 -52.75
CA THR A 249 6.63 19.58 -51.38
C THR A 249 5.70 20.36 -50.46
N HIS A 250 4.38 20.10 -50.54
CA HIS A 250 3.47 20.60 -49.51
C HIS A 250 2.26 19.68 -49.36
N LEU A 251 2.43 18.64 -48.54
CA LEU A 251 1.33 18.00 -47.82
C LEU A 251 1.82 17.62 -46.42
N THR A 252 1.77 18.65 -45.58
CA THR A 252 1.29 18.64 -44.20
C THR A 252 1.75 17.48 -43.31
N ILE A 253 2.88 17.72 -42.64
CA ILE A 253 3.14 17.21 -41.30
C ILE A 253 1.98 17.70 -40.41
N LEU A 254 1.06 16.81 -40.04
CA LEU A 254 0.14 17.06 -38.94
C LEU A 254 0.97 17.05 -37.64
N PRO A 255 0.87 18.07 -36.77
CA PRO A 255 1.48 18.01 -35.46
C PRO A 255 0.77 16.93 -34.64
N ALA A 256 1.55 15.99 -34.09
CA ALA A 256 1.07 14.86 -33.30
C ALA A 256 0.40 15.26 -31.96
N ASP A 257 0.27 16.56 -31.65
CA ASP A 257 -0.27 17.05 -30.39
C ASP A 257 -1.79 17.28 -30.37
N GLN A 258 -2.46 17.41 -31.53
CA GLN A 258 -3.88 17.77 -31.53
C GLN A 258 -4.83 16.57 -31.45
N THR A 259 -4.38 15.38 -31.87
CA THR A 259 -5.15 14.13 -31.75
C THR A 259 -5.24 13.64 -30.30
N GLN A 260 -4.27 13.97 -29.45
CA GLN A 260 -4.33 13.66 -28.02
C GLN A 260 -5.27 14.61 -27.28
N LEU A 261 -5.33 15.90 -27.66
CA LEU A 261 -6.19 16.88 -27.01
C LEU A 261 -7.68 16.69 -27.37
N ALA A 262 -7.98 16.29 -28.61
CA ALA A 262 -9.35 15.94 -29.04
C ALA A 262 -9.86 14.65 -28.37
N ALA A 263 -9.00 13.64 -28.23
CA ALA A 263 -9.35 12.40 -27.53
C ALA A 263 -9.52 12.60 -26.01
N LEU A 264 -8.80 13.56 -25.42
CA LEU A 264 -8.97 13.95 -24.02
C LEU A 264 -10.29 14.71 -23.81
N THR A 265 -10.64 15.65 -24.70
CA THR A 265 -11.88 16.43 -24.59
C THR A 265 -13.14 15.60 -24.82
N GLU A 266 -13.16 14.66 -25.78
CA GLU A 266 -14.28 13.70 -25.92
C GLU A 266 -14.38 12.76 -24.70
N SER A 267 -13.26 12.35 -24.11
CA SER A 267 -13.28 11.49 -22.91
C SER A 267 -13.76 12.21 -21.64
N GLU A 268 -13.54 13.53 -21.56
CA GLU A 268 -14.01 14.37 -20.47
C GLU A 268 -15.52 14.66 -20.58
N ASP A 269 -16.05 14.88 -21.78
CA ASP A 269 -17.49 15.09 -21.99
C ASP A 269 -18.30 13.79 -21.78
N GLU A 270 -17.83 12.62 -22.25
CA GLU A 270 -18.48 11.34 -21.91
C GLU A 270 -18.42 11.06 -20.39
N SER A 271 -17.32 11.41 -19.72
CA SER A 271 -17.20 11.25 -18.26
C SER A 271 -18.14 12.18 -17.49
N ARG A 272 -18.41 13.38 -18.02
CA ARG A 272 -19.37 14.33 -17.44
C ARG A 272 -20.82 13.90 -17.67
N GLU A 273 -21.15 13.36 -18.84
CA GLU A 273 -22.48 12.77 -19.09
C GLU A 273 -22.74 11.55 -18.18
N ILE A 274 -21.77 10.63 -18.09
CA ILE A 274 -21.89 9.45 -17.21
C ILE A 274 -21.99 9.87 -15.74
N SER A 275 -21.25 10.90 -15.32
CA SER A 275 -21.37 11.43 -13.95
C SER A 275 -22.72 12.10 -13.70
N GLY A 276 -23.31 12.78 -14.70
CA GLY A 276 -24.65 13.34 -14.62
C GLY A 276 -25.74 12.27 -14.51
N ASP A 277 -25.62 11.19 -15.28
CA ASP A 277 -26.53 10.05 -15.26
C ASP A 277 -26.46 9.26 -13.94
N ILE A 278 -25.26 9.11 -13.35
CA ILE A 278 -25.08 8.48 -12.04
C ILE A 278 -25.72 9.33 -10.94
N ILE A 279 -25.57 10.66 -10.99
CA ILE A 279 -26.21 11.57 -10.02
C ILE A 279 -27.74 11.56 -10.18
N GLN A 280 -28.27 11.44 -11.41
CA GLN A 280 -29.70 11.26 -11.63
C GLN A 280 -30.22 9.90 -11.12
N LEU A 281 -29.46 8.82 -11.32
CA LEU A 281 -29.81 7.49 -10.83
C LEU A 281 -29.82 7.43 -9.31
N ASP A 282 -28.84 8.07 -8.65
CA ASP A 282 -28.76 8.14 -7.19
C ASP A 282 -29.93 8.94 -6.61
N ARG A 283 -30.25 10.10 -7.20
CA ARG A 283 -31.42 10.91 -6.81
C ARG A 283 -32.75 10.15 -7.00
N ARG A 284 -32.85 9.32 -8.05
CA ARG A 284 -34.03 8.47 -8.30
C ARG A 284 -34.12 7.33 -7.28
N HIS A 285 -32.98 6.79 -6.84
CA HIS A 285 -32.91 5.77 -5.78
C HIS A 285 -33.21 6.33 -4.38
N GLU A 286 -32.83 7.59 -4.12
CA GLU A 286 -33.08 8.28 -2.85
C GLU A 286 -34.58 8.64 -2.71
N SER A 287 -35.19 9.16 -3.78
CA SER A 287 -36.65 9.39 -3.83
C SER A 287 -37.47 8.09 -3.71
N SER A 288 -36.95 6.97 -4.22
CA SER A 288 -37.57 5.66 -4.06
C SER A 288 -37.36 5.05 -2.66
N ARG A 289 -36.38 5.53 -1.86
CA ARG A 289 -36.20 5.14 -0.46
C ARG A 289 -37.05 5.98 0.49
N GLU A 290 -37.23 7.27 0.21
CA GLU A 290 -38.13 8.12 1.00
C GLU A 290 -39.60 7.71 0.87
N SER A 291 -40.03 7.28 -0.32
CA SER A 291 -41.41 6.79 -0.53
C SER A 291 -41.70 5.44 0.15
N VAL A 292 -40.68 4.62 0.41
CA VAL A 292 -40.82 3.33 1.12
C VAL A 292 -40.81 3.51 2.65
N ASN A 293 -40.10 4.52 3.17
CA ASN A 293 -40.03 4.78 4.62
C ASN A 293 -41.25 5.51 5.20
N PHE A 294 -42.12 6.08 4.36
CA PHE A 294 -43.33 6.75 4.85
C PHE A 294 -44.52 5.82 5.08
N ASN A 295 -44.43 4.52 4.73
CA ASN A 295 -45.59 3.62 4.70
C ASN A 295 -45.50 2.37 5.60
N ILE A 296 -44.58 2.33 6.57
CA ILE A 296 -44.50 1.24 7.56
C ILE A 296 -44.78 1.77 8.97
N GLY A 297 -46.07 1.90 9.27
CA GLY A 297 -46.70 1.37 10.49
C GLY A 297 -46.31 1.97 11.84
N ARG A 298 -47.01 3.03 12.24
CA ARG A 298 -47.55 3.12 13.61
C ARG A 298 -49.04 2.73 13.57
N PRO A 299 -49.50 1.84 14.47
CA PRO A 299 -50.76 2.13 15.17
C PRO A 299 -50.66 1.71 16.66
N PRO A 300 -51.69 1.92 17.51
CA PRO A 300 -51.70 3.03 18.44
C PRO A 300 -51.79 2.58 19.91
N TYR A 301 -51.63 3.55 20.80
CA TYR A 301 -51.98 3.49 22.22
C TYR A 301 -53.35 2.84 22.49
N ARG A 302 -53.38 1.82 23.36
CA ARG A 302 -54.27 1.76 24.53
C ARG A 302 -53.76 0.77 25.55
#